data_AF-A0A967DMB6-F1
#
_entry.id   AF-A0A967DMB6-F1
#
_cell.length_a   1.000
_cell.length_b   1.000
_cell.length_c   1.000
_cell.angle_alpha   90.00
_cell.angle_beta   90.00
_cell.angle_gamma   90.00
#
_symmetry.space_group_name_H-M   'P 1'
#
loop_
_entity.id
_entity.type
_entity.pdbx_description
1 polymer ?
#
loop_
_entity_poly.entity_id
_entity_poly.type
_entity_poly.pdbx_seq_one_letter_code
_entity_poly.pdbx_strand_id
1 'polypeptide(L)'
;MAIDLTGITNENEFYTHHYLAAILENDLKAVLEAWAKLENPPYEELKALAKPFQTMLREPDRAAQSALRVQWFADLFAVLGYPLTPEDYEFEDGTVLRLAGQISKANGQP
;
A
#
# COMPACT_ATOMS: atom_id res chain seq x y z
N MET A 1 -11.08 22.25 2.22
CA MET A 1 -10.50 21.85 0.92
C MET A 1 -11.45 20.81 0.38
N ALA A 2 -12.02 21.01 -0.80
CA ALA A 2 -12.86 19.98 -1.40
C ALA A 2 -11.99 18.76 -1.68
N ILE A 3 -12.39 17.56 -1.23
CA ILE A 3 -11.65 16.33 -1.51
C ILE A 3 -11.78 15.99 -2.99
N ASP A 4 -10.65 15.73 -3.65
CA ASP A 4 -10.64 15.28 -5.04
C ASP A 4 -10.86 13.76 -5.07
N LEU A 5 -12.03 13.35 -5.56
CA LEU A 5 -12.43 11.95 -5.70
C LEU A 5 -12.10 11.39 -7.09
N THR A 6 -11.24 12.04 -7.87
CA THR A 6 -10.80 11.52 -9.17
C THR A 6 -10.27 10.10 -9.04
N GLY A 7 -10.86 9.16 -9.79
CA GLY A 7 -10.51 7.74 -9.74
C GLY A 7 -11.30 6.90 -8.73
N ILE A 8 -12.17 7.51 -7.92
CA ILE A 8 -13.13 6.80 -7.05
C ILE A 8 -14.50 6.80 -7.74
N THR A 9 -15.02 5.62 -8.07
CA THR A 9 -16.35 5.45 -8.66
C THR A 9 -17.37 5.03 -7.60
N ASN A 10 -18.56 5.63 -7.64
CA ASN A 10 -19.68 5.19 -6.81
C ASN A 10 -20.53 4.19 -7.60
N GLU A 11 -20.22 2.91 -7.44
CA GLU A 11 -20.97 1.83 -8.08
C GLU A 11 -22.44 1.83 -7.61
N ASN A 12 -23.37 1.87 -8.57
CA ASN A 12 -24.82 1.94 -8.38
C ASN A 12 -25.38 3.27 -7.83
N GLU A 13 -24.54 4.31 -7.69
CA GLU A 13 -24.94 5.69 -7.36
C GLU A 13 -25.83 5.83 -6.10
N PHE A 14 -25.69 4.94 -5.12
CA PHE A 14 -26.47 4.96 -3.87
C PHE A 14 -26.34 6.28 -3.09
N TYR A 15 -25.31 7.07 -3.38
CA TYR A 15 -24.99 8.33 -2.72
C TYR A 15 -24.71 9.41 -3.76
N THR A 16 -25.16 10.62 -3.50
CA THR A 16 -24.79 11.76 -4.34
C THR A 16 -23.29 12.05 -4.18
N HIS A 17 -22.68 12.59 -5.23
CA HIS A 17 -21.27 12.98 -5.21
C HIS A 17 -20.97 13.96 -4.05
N HIS A 18 -21.85 14.95 -3.86
CA HIS A 18 -21.74 15.92 -2.77
C HIS A 18 -21.79 15.27 -1.38
N TYR A 19 -22.63 14.25 -1.19
CA TYR A 19 -22.73 13.54 0.07
C TYR A 19 -21.47 12.71 0.38
N LEU A 20 -20.95 11.98 -0.61
CA LEU A 20 -19.70 11.23 -0.47
C LEU A 20 -18.51 12.14 -0.15
N ALA A 21 -18.38 13.25 -0.88
CA ALA A 21 -17.32 14.22 -0.64
C ALA A 21 -17.40 14.79 0.79
N ALA A 22 -18.59 15.19 1.25
CA ALA A 22 -18.77 15.75 2.58
C ALA A 22 -18.44 14.76 3.71
N ILE A 23 -18.84 13.49 3.57
CA ILE A 23 -18.51 12.45 4.56
C ILE A 23 -17.00 12.18 4.58
N LEU A 24 -16.40 11.93 3.42
CA LEU A 24 -14.97 11.63 3.35
C LEU A 24 -14.12 12.81 3.83
N GLU A 25 -14.50 14.04 3.51
CA GLU A 25 -13.83 15.23 4.05
C GLU A 25 -13.89 15.27 5.57
N ASN A 26 -15.06 15.03 6.16
CA ASN A 26 -15.21 15.07 7.61
C ASN A 26 -14.43 13.94 8.30
N ASP A 27 -14.51 12.72 7.79
CA ASP A 27 -13.90 11.54 8.40
C ASP A 27 -12.37 11.54 8.24
N LEU A 28 -11.86 12.02 7.11
CA LEU A 28 -10.42 12.04 6.83
C LEU A 28 -9.72 13.30 7.35
N LYS A 29 -10.47 14.36 7.73
CA LYS A 29 -9.90 15.64 8.17
C LYS A 29 -8.82 15.46 9.25
N ALA A 30 -9.14 14.73 10.32
CA ALA A 30 -8.22 14.53 11.43
C ALA A 30 -6.95 13.78 11.01
N VAL A 31 -7.08 12.79 10.11
CA VAL A 31 -5.96 12.00 9.58
C VAL A 31 -5.05 12.88 8.71
N LEU A 32 -5.64 13.66 7.79
CA LEU A 32 -4.88 14.55 6.91
C LEU A 32 -4.20 15.68 7.69
N GLU A 33 -4.85 16.24 8.71
CA GLU A 33 -4.24 17.23 9.61
C GLU A 33 -3.09 16.65 10.43
N ALA A 34 -3.17 15.37 10.83
CA ALA A 34 -2.07 14.68 11.48
C ALA A 34 -0.88 14.48 10.53
N TRP A 35 -1.15 14.03 9.29
CA TRP A 35 -0.11 13.86 8.27
C TRP A 35 0.56 15.16 7.86
N ALA A 36 -0.17 16.27 7.80
CA ALA A 36 0.39 17.58 7.48
C ALA A 36 1.46 18.07 8.50
N LYS A 37 1.53 17.45 9.68
CA LYS A 37 2.54 17.74 10.71
C LYS A 37 3.75 16.80 10.64
N LEU A 38 3.69 15.75 9.84
CA LEU A 38 4.80 14.83 9.63
C LEU A 38 5.79 15.47 8.65
N GLU A 39 7.09 15.30 8.93
CA GLU A 39 8.14 15.70 7.99
C GLU A 39 8.05 14.88 6.69
N ASN A 40 7.77 13.58 6.82
CA ASN A 40 7.52 12.66 5.72
C ASN A 40 6.14 12.02 5.91
N PRO A 41 5.10 12.53 5.23
CA PRO A 41 3.79 11.90 5.25
C PRO A 41 3.73 10.68 4.31
N PRO A 42 2.85 9.70 4.56
CA PRO A 42 2.80 8.45 3.81
C PRO A 42 2.62 8.62 2.30
N TYR A 43 1.89 9.65 1.85
CA TYR A 43 1.67 9.91 0.42
C TYR A 43 2.93 10.42 -0.31
N GLU A 44 3.84 11.13 0.38
CA GLU A 44 5.13 11.52 -0.21
C GLU A 44 6.07 10.32 -0.26
N GLU A 45 6.06 9.47 0.77
CA GLU A 45 6.82 8.21 0.77
C GLU A 45 6.37 7.28 -0.37
N LEU A 46 5.06 7.10 -0.58
CA LEU A 46 4.52 6.34 -1.71
C LEU A 46 4.94 6.95 -3.06
N LYS A 47 4.90 8.27 -3.19
CA LYS A 47 5.30 8.98 -4.41
C LYS A 47 6.79 8.80 -4.71
N ALA A 48 7.64 8.73 -3.69
CA ALA A 48 9.07 8.47 -3.85
C ALA A 48 9.35 7.10 -4.50
N LEU A 49 8.47 6.12 -4.34
CA LEU A 49 8.59 4.77 -4.93
C LEU A 49 8.36 4.74 -6.45
N ALA A 50 7.85 5.82 -7.06
CA ALA A 50 7.60 5.88 -8.50
C ALA A 50 8.89 5.75 -9.33
N LYS A 51 9.99 6.39 -8.91
CA LYS A 51 11.28 6.30 -9.61
C LYS A 51 11.86 4.88 -9.51
N PRO A 52 12.01 4.28 -8.32
CA PRO A 52 12.41 2.87 -8.18
C PRO A 52 11.57 1.90 -9.01
N PHE A 53 10.24 2.09 -9.06
CA PHE A 53 9.36 1.27 -9.88
C PHE A 53 9.71 1.34 -11.37
N GLN A 54 9.92 2.54 -11.90
CA GLN A 54 10.31 2.75 -13.30
C GLN A 54 11.69 2.16 -13.60
N THR A 55 12.64 2.28 -12.67
CA THR A 55 13.97 1.66 -12.78
C THR A 55 13.84 0.14 -12.85
N MET A 56 13.07 -0.48 -11.96
CA MET A 56 12.81 -1.91 -11.95
C MET A 56 12.19 -2.39 -13.28
N LEU A 57 11.20 -1.67 -13.83
CA LEU A 57 10.56 -2.06 -15.09
C LEU A 57 11.50 -1.99 -16.31
N ARG A 58 12.49 -1.10 -16.26
CA ARG A 58 13.46 -0.90 -17.35
C ARG A 58 14.69 -1.79 -17.25
N GLU A 59 14.87 -2.50 -16.13
CA GLU A 59 16.00 -3.40 -15.92
C GLU A 59 15.92 -4.62 -16.86
N PRO A 60 16.85 -4.77 -17.82
CA PRO A 60 16.82 -5.88 -18.77
C PRO A 60 17.32 -7.20 -18.18
N ASP A 61 18.20 -7.17 -17.18
CA ASP A 61 18.67 -8.40 -16.55
C ASP A 61 17.60 -8.97 -15.62
N ARG A 62 17.20 -10.22 -15.84
CA ARG A 62 16.13 -10.85 -15.05
C ARG A 62 16.50 -11.02 -13.59
N ALA A 63 17.77 -11.31 -13.28
CA ALA A 63 18.20 -11.51 -11.91
C ALA A 63 18.20 -10.17 -11.14
N ALA A 64 18.78 -9.13 -11.73
CA ALA A 64 18.73 -7.76 -11.19
C ALA A 64 17.29 -7.24 -11.06
N GLN A 65 16.45 -7.44 -12.08
CA GLN A 65 15.05 -7.05 -12.03
C GLN A 65 14.29 -7.75 -10.89
N SER A 66 14.55 -9.05 -10.68
CA SER A 66 13.93 -9.80 -9.58
C SER A 66 14.33 -9.24 -8.21
N ALA A 67 15.61 -8.93 -8.02
CA ALA A 67 16.11 -8.33 -6.78
C ALA A 67 15.47 -6.94 -6.53
N LEU A 68 15.43 -6.09 -7.55
CA LEU A 68 14.77 -4.78 -7.49
C LEU A 68 13.28 -4.91 -7.17
N ARG A 69 12.62 -5.95 -7.69
CA ARG A 69 11.21 -6.22 -7.42
C ARG A 69 10.96 -6.59 -5.97
N VAL A 70 11.76 -7.48 -5.40
CA VAL A 70 11.66 -7.84 -3.98
C VAL A 70 11.85 -6.62 -3.09
N GLN A 71 12.88 -5.81 -3.36
CA GLN A 71 13.13 -4.58 -2.60
C GLN A 71 11.97 -3.59 -2.73
N TRP A 72 11.50 -3.34 -3.95
CA TRP A 72 10.42 -2.38 -4.19
C TRP A 72 9.13 -2.76 -3.47
N PHE A 73 8.76 -4.05 -3.48
CA PHE A 73 7.60 -4.52 -2.73
C PHE A 73 7.82 -4.37 -1.22
N ALA A 74 9.00 -4.68 -0.70
CA ALA A 74 9.30 -4.47 0.72
C ALA A 74 9.12 -3.00 1.14
N ASP A 75 9.63 -2.06 0.33
CA ASP A 75 9.48 -0.63 0.60
C ASP A 75 8.02 -0.19 0.50
N LEU A 76 7.28 -0.64 -0.52
CA LEU A 76 5.85 -0.36 -0.67
C LEU A 76 5.05 -0.81 0.55
N PHE A 77 5.24 -2.06 0.95
CA PHE A 77 4.50 -2.62 2.07
C PHE A 77 4.87 -1.95 3.40
N ALA A 78 6.14 -1.57 3.59
CA ALA A 78 6.56 -0.79 4.76
C ALA A 78 5.82 0.56 4.85
N VAL A 79 5.70 1.29 3.74
CA VAL A 79 4.96 2.57 3.70
C VAL A 79 3.46 2.38 4.00
N LEU A 80 2.89 1.25 3.57
CA LEU A 80 1.50 0.88 3.88
C LEU A 80 1.30 0.39 5.32
N GLY A 81 2.37 0.27 6.12
CA GLY A 81 2.33 -0.21 7.50
C GLY A 81 2.39 -1.74 7.64
N TYR A 82 2.78 -2.45 6.59
CA TYR A 82 2.87 -3.91 6.53
C TYR A 82 4.32 -4.39 6.34
N PRO A 83 5.19 -4.36 7.36
CA PRO A 83 6.56 -4.82 7.18
C PRO A 83 6.59 -6.29 6.73
N LEU A 84 7.31 -6.57 5.65
CA LEU A 84 7.55 -7.93 5.17
C LEU A 84 8.52 -8.64 6.11
N THR A 85 8.08 -9.75 6.72
CA THR A 85 8.92 -10.64 7.53
C THR A 85 9.00 -12.00 6.84
N PRO A 86 10.04 -12.25 6.03
CA PRO A 86 10.13 -13.48 5.27
C PRO A 86 10.28 -14.70 6.18
N GLU A 87 9.41 -15.69 6.00
CA GLU A 87 9.35 -16.90 6.82
C GLU A 87 9.12 -18.12 5.92
N ASP A 88 9.76 -19.24 6.25
CA ASP A 88 9.50 -20.51 5.57
C ASP A 88 8.28 -21.16 6.21
N TYR A 89 7.26 -21.41 5.41
CA TYR A 89 6.02 -22.04 5.83
C TYR A 89 5.91 -23.43 5.21
N GLU A 90 5.81 -24.44 6.07
CA GLU A 90 5.61 -25.83 5.69
C GLU A 90 4.11 -26.15 5.71
N PHE A 91 3.59 -26.61 4.57
CA PHE A 91 2.20 -27.05 4.41
C PHE A 91 2.05 -28.51 4.85
N GLU A 92 0.81 -28.92 5.11
CA GLU A 92 0.49 -30.29 5.57
C GLU A 92 0.92 -31.39 4.59
N ASP A 93 1.07 -31.07 3.30
CA ASP A 93 1.54 -31.99 2.27
C ASP A 93 3.08 -32.08 2.17
N GLY A 94 3.80 -31.38 3.06
CA GLY A 94 5.26 -31.29 3.08
C GLY A 94 5.85 -30.27 2.10
N THR A 95 5.01 -29.49 1.40
CA THR A 95 5.49 -28.38 0.57
C THR A 95 6.02 -27.27 1.47
N VAL A 96 7.21 -26.74 1.17
CA VAL A 96 7.76 -25.57 1.85
C VAL A 96 7.73 -24.37 0.90
N LEU A 97 7.06 -23.29 1.31
CA LEU A 97 7.10 -22.01 0.59
C LEU A 97 7.70 -20.93 1.47
N ARG A 98 8.53 -20.08 0.86
CA ARG A 98 8.99 -18.87 1.53
C ARG A 98 7.97 -17.76 1.36
N LEU A 99 7.26 -17.45 2.44
CA LEU A 99 6.32 -16.35 2.50
C LEU A 99 7.09 -15.04 2.63
N ALA A 100 6.61 -13.98 1.97
CA ALA A 100 7.16 -12.63 2.12
C ALA A 100 6.76 -12.00 3.46
N GLY A 101 5.61 -12.41 4.00
CA GLY A 101 5.07 -12.02 5.30
C GLY A 101 3.70 -12.68 5.50
N GLN A 102 3.28 -12.82 6.76
CA GLN A 102 1.97 -13.34 7.11
C GLN A 102 1.33 -12.49 8.21
N ILE A 103 0.00 -12.41 8.19
CA ILE A 103 -0.77 -11.75 9.24
C ILE A 103 -1.53 -12.84 9.99
N SER A 104 -1.05 -13.17 11.18
CA SER A 104 -1.59 -14.27 12.00
C SER A 104 -2.54 -13.77 13.09
N LYS A 105 -3.05 -12.53 12.99
CA LYS A 105 -3.93 -11.95 14.01
C LYS A 105 -5.24 -12.73 14.05
N ALA A 106 -5.59 -13.26 15.22
CA ALA A 106 -6.78 -14.08 15.43
C ALA A 106 -8.11 -13.35 15.14
N ASN A 107 -8.10 -12.02 15.08
CA ASN A 107 -9.25 -11.18 14.75
C ASN A 107 -9.37 -10.84 13.25
N GLY A 108 -8.49 -11.39 12.38
CA GLY A 108 -8.52 -11.18 10.94
C GLY A 108 -8.19 -9.75 10.48
N GLN A 109 -7.75 -8.88 11.40
CA GLN A 109 -7.26 -7.56 11.02
C GLN A 109 -5.85 -7.70 10.43
N PRO A 110 -5.53 -6.88 9.42
CA PRO A 110 -4.19 -6.83 8.87
C PRO A 110 -3.20 -6.28 9.92
#